data_AF-A0A972F094-F1
#
_entry.id   AF-A0A972F094-F1
#
_cell.length_a   1.000
_cell.length_b   1.000
_cell.length_c   1.000
_cell.angle_alpha   90.00
_cell.angle_beta   90.00
_cell.angle_gamma   90.00
#
_symmetry.space_group_name_H-M   'P 1'
#
loop_
_entity.id
_entity.type
_entity.pdbx_description
1 polymer ?
#
loop_
_entity_poly.entity_id
_entity_poly.type
_entity_poly.pdbx_seq_one_letter_code
_entity_poly.pdbx_strand_id
1 'polypeptide(L)'
;MYFVTGLHEEGRQFIRKRCFGYYPRKHQALQTIEGNCDELRDEACTHLVVEKILSGIYSAARDTAWFRYDGASSRWIRCERPESAGNYCQFSLG
;
A
#
# COMPACT_ATOMS: atom_id res chain seq x y z
N MET A 1 -7.21 6.76 10.45
CA MET A 1 -6.48 5.48 10.57
C MET A 1 -5.54 5.36 9.38
N TYR A 2 -4.48 4.56 9.51
CA TYR A 2 -3.53 4.27 8.44
C TYR A 2 -3.76 2.87 7.95
N PHE A 3 -4.14 2.70 6.70
CA PHE A 3 -4.41 1.41 6.10
C PHE A 3 -3.22 0.95 5.28
N VAL A 4 -2.89 -0.33 5.35
CA VAL A 4 -1.87 -0.97 4.49
C VAL A 4 -2.61 -1.80 3.46
N THR A 5 -2.41 -1.49 2.19
CA THR A 5 -3.06 -2.18 1.07
C THR A 5 -2.00 -2.63 0.07
N GLY A 6 -2.04 -3.91 -0.30
CA GLY A 6 -1.23 -4.42 -1.40
C GLY A 6 -1.95 -4.32 -2.73
N LEU A 7 -1.16 -4.10 -3.76
CA LEU A 7 -1.60 -3.87 -5.12
C LEU A 7 -0.82 -4.77 -6.08
N HIS A 8 -1.54 -5.40 -7.00
CA HIS A 8 -0.96 -6.11 -8.13
C HIS A 8 -1.05 -5.25 -9.37
N GLU A 9 0.11 -4.86 -9.90
CA GLU A 9 0.23 -4.13 -11.15
C GLU A 9 0.48 -5.11 -12.29
N GLU A 10 -0.32 -5.01 -13.34
CA GLU A 10 -0.09 -5.69 -14.62
C GLU A 10 -0.15 -4.65 -15.74
N GLY A 11 0.92 -4.55 -16.53
CA GLY A 11 1.04 -3.51 -17.55
C GLY A 11 1.08 -2.10 -16.95
N ARG A 12 0.03 -1.30 -17.17
CA ARG A 12 -0.10 0.09 -16.67
C ARG A 12 -1.28 0.28 -15.71
N GLN A 13 -1.79 -0.80 -15.13
CA GLN A 13 -2.98 -0.76 -14.27
C GLN A 13 -2.84 -1.66 -13.06
N PHE A 14 -3.48 -1.27 -11.96
CA PHE A 14 -3.64 -2.14 -10.79
C PHE A 14 -4.88 -3.02 -10.98
N ILE A 15 -4.67 -4.32 -11.16
CA ILE A 15 -5.73 -5.28 -11.45
C ILE A 15 -6.26 -5.98 -10.19
N ARG A 16 -5.50 -5.96 -9.09
CA ARG A 16 -5.91 -6.53 -7.81
C ARG A 16 -5.46 -5.64 -6.66
N LYS A 17 -6.29 -5.57 -5.63
CA LYS A 17 -6.01 -4.89 -4.38
C LYS A 17 -6.45 -5.74 -3.20
N ARG A 18 -5.71 -5.65 -2.09
CA ARG A 18 -6.02 -6.35 -0.84
C ARG A 18 -5.62 -5.49 0.34
N CYS A 19 -6.57 -5.19 1.21
CA CYS A 19 -6.26 -4.55 2.49
C CYS A 19 -5.69 -5.60 3.45
N PHE A 20 -4.48 -5.38 3.96
CA PHE A 20 -3.82 -6.26 4.93
C PHE A 20 -4.15 -5.88 6.37
N GLY A 21 -4.42 -4.60 6.63
CA GLY A 21 -4.75 -4.15 7.97
C GLY A 21 -4.80 -2.63 8.10
N TYR A 22 -5.12 -2.19 9.31
CA TYR A 22 -5.17 -0.78 9.67
C TYR A 22 -4.50 -0.54 11.02
N TYR A 23 -3.94 0.66 11.17
CA TYR A 23 -3.18 1.09 12.32
C TYR A 23 -3.68 2.46 12.79
N PRO A 24 -3.72 2.73 14.10
CA PRO A 24 -4.10 4.04 14.59
C PRO A 24 -3.04 5.11 14.28
N ARG A 25 -1.75 4.74 14.17
CA ARG A 25 -0.63 5.67 13.94
C ARG A 25 0.23 5.27 12.75
N LYS A 26 0.79 6.27 12.04
CA LYS A 26 1.63 6.08 10.83
C LYS A 26 2.83 5.18 11.08
N HIS A 27 3.56 5.43 12.18
CA HIS A 27 4.78 4.69 12.47
C HIS A 27 4.54 3.19 12.64
N GLN A 28 3.39 2.77 13.16
CA GLN A 28 3.07 1.35 13.32
C GLN A 28 2.89 0.68 11.95
N ALA A 29 2.16 1.33 11.03
CA ALA A 29 2.02 0.84 9.66
C ALA A 29 3.37 0.75 8.94
N LEU A 30 4.22 1.78 9.10
CA LEU A 30 5.56 1.79 8.50
C LEU A 30 6.46 0.70 9.09
N GLN A 31 6.47 0.52 10.41
CA GLN A 31 7.25 -0.53 11.07
C GLN A 31 6.88 -1.93 10.60
N THR A 32 5.61 -2.20 10.31
CA THR A 32 5.19 -3.50 9.76
C THR A 32 5.75 -3.73 8.35
N ILE A 33 5.83 -2.69 7.52
CA ILE A 33 6.39 -2.80 6.16
C ILE A 33 7.92 -2.89 6.20
N GLU A 34 8.56 -1.99 6.95
CA GLU A 34 10.02 -1.89 7.08
C GLU A 34 10.62 -3.10 7.82
N GLY A 35 9.83 -3.71 8.73
CA GLY A 35 10.14 -5.00 9.34
C GLY A 35 10.12 -6.18 8.36
N ASN A 36 9.78 -5.94 7.09
CA ASN A 36 9.66 -6.95 6.03
C ASN A 36 8.80 -8.13 6.47
N CYS A 37 7.60 -7.83 6.96
CA CYS A 37 6.64 -8.86 7.33
C CYS A 37 6.30 -9.70 6.08
N ASP A 38 6.82 -10.93 6.03
CA ASP A 38 6.63 -11.86 4.91
C ASP A 38 5.15 -12.17 4.67
N GLU A 39 4.28 -11.99 5.67
CA GLU A 39 2.82 -12.12 5.52
C GLU A 39 2.20 -11.07 4.58
N LEU A 40 2.87 -9.93 4.40
CA LEU A 40 2.49 -8.92 3.40
C LEU A 40 2.90 -9.32 1.98
N ARG A 41 3.82 -10.30 1.85
CA ARG A 41 4.22 -10.89 0.58
C ARG A 41 3.23 -11.98 0.19
N ASP A 42 2.02 -11.55 -0.16
CA ASP A 42 1.14 -12.33 -1.02
C ASP A 42 1.81 -12.38 -2.41
N GLU A 43 1.99 -13.57 -3.01
CA GLU A 43 2.73 -13.76 -4.27
C GLU A 43 2.22 -12.87 -5.42
N ALA A 44 1.02 -12.33 -5.29
CA ALA A 44 0.44 -11.39 -6.23
C ALA A 44 0.70 -9.90 -5.92
N CYS A 45 1.27 -9.48 -4.79
CA CYS A 45 1.42 -8.05 -4.50
C CYS A 45 2.76 -7.50 -5.04
N THR A 46 2.68 -6.54 -5.96
CA THR A 46 3.84 -5.83 -6.52
C THR A 46 4.19 -4.57 -5.71
N HIS A 47 3.16 -3.94 -5.12
CA HIS A 47 3.27 -2.68 -4.41
C HIS A 47 2.49 -2.75 -3.10
N LEU A 48 2.92 -1.95 -2.12
CA LEU A 48 2.12 -1.60 -0.96
C LEU A 48 1.89 -0.08 -0.95
N VAL A 49 0.72 0.31 -0.50
CA VAL A 49 0.39 1.70 -0.20
C VAL A 49 -0.09 1.80 1.25
N VAL A 50 0.43 2.79 1.96
CA VAL A 50 -0.08 3.22 3.26
C VAL A 50 -0.90 4.48 3.06
N GLU A 51 -2.20 4.44 3.36
CA GLU A 51 -3.09 5.58 3.20
C GLU A 51 -3.64 6.05 4.55
N LYS A 52 -3.56 7.36 4.83
CA LYS A 52 -4.32 7.96 5.92
C LYS A 52 -5.75 8.22 5.46
N ILE A 53 -6.67 7.43 6.02
CA ILE A 53 -8.11 7.56 5.77
C ILE A 53 -8.77 8.10 7.04
N LEU A 54 -9.49 9.22 6.92
CA LEU A 54 -10.27 9.78 8.03
C LEU A 54 -11.61 9.05 8.14
N SER A 55 -12.24 9.12 9.31
CA SER A 55 -13.60 8.64 9.51
C SER A 55 -14.57 9.38 8.58
N GLY A 56 -15.46 8.63 7.92
CA GLY A 56 -16.42 9.15 6.96
C GLY A 56 -16.46 8.31 5.69
N ILE A 57 -17.46 8.56 4.84
CA ILE A 57 -17.58 7.91 3.53
C ILE A 57 -16.83 8.76 2.50
N TYR A 58 -15.94 8.17 1.70
CA TYR A 58 -15.13 8.85 0.67
C TYR A 58 -14.17 9.94 1.18
N SER A 59 -13.48 9.73 2.31
CA SER A 59 -12.43 10.66 2.73
C SER A 59 -11.18 10.55 1.85
N ALA A 60 -10.88 11.60 1.06
CA ALA A 60 -9.66 11.62 0.23
C ALA A 60 -8.42 11.33 1.09
N ALA A 61 -7.59 10.38 0.66
CA ALA A 61 -6.36 10.04 1.35
C ALA A 61 -5.43 11.27 1.34
N ARG A 62 -5.15 11.83 2.53
CA ARG A 62 -4.35 13.06 2.67
C ARG A 62 -2.85 12.81 2.76
N ASP A 63 -2.47 11.60 3.13
CA ASP A 63 -1.08 11.19 3.36
C ASP A 63 -0.93 9.78 2.82
N THR A 64 -0.02 9.61 1.86
CA THR A 64 0.26 8.31 1.24
C THR A 64 1.75 8.01 1.30
N ALA A 65 2.10 6.76 1.53
CA ALA A 65 3.47 6.25 1.39
C ALA A 65 3.44 4.99 0.53
N TRP A 66 4.35 4.94 -0.45
CA TRP A 66 4.40 3.87 -1.43
C TRP A 66 5.64 3.01 -1.23
N PHE A 67 5.47 1.72 -1.49
CA PHE A 67 6.52 0.73 -1.42
C PHE A 67 6.39 -0.22 -2.60
N ARG A 68 7.53 -0.65 -3.12
CA ARG A 68 7.63 -1.68 -4.15
C ARG A 68 8.43 -2.85 -3.61
N TYR A 69 8.02 -4.07 -3.96
CA TYR A 69 8.80 -5.25 -3.58
C TYR A 69 10.05 -5.34 -4.46
N ASP A 70 11.21 -5.44 -3.83
CA ASP A 70 12.46 -5.77 -4.49
C ASP A 70 12.74 -7.26 -4.31
N GLY A 71 12.59 -8.02 -5.40
CA GLY A 71 12.85 -9.46 -5.41
C GLY A 71 14.31 -9.81 -5.16
N ALA A 72 15.27 -8.91 -5.45
CA ALA A 72 16.68 -9.19 -5.23
C ALA A 72 17.05 -9.16 -3.75
N SER A 73 16.56 -8.16 -3.00
CA SER A 73 16.78 -8.06 -1.56
C SER A 73 15.71 -8.77 -0.72
N SER A 74 14.62 -9.24 -1.34
CA SER A 74 13.43 -9.77 -0.68
C SER A 74 12.83 -8.79 0.34
N ARG A 75 12.74 -7.51 -0.05
CA ARG A 75 12.31 -6.43 0.85
C ARG A 75 11.35 -5.45 0.18
N TRP A 76 10.53 -4.82 1.01
CA TRP A 76 9.74 -3.66 0.61
C TRP A 76 10.61 -2.41 0.67
N ILE A 77 10.75 -1.74 -0.47
CA ILE A 77 11.55 -0.51 -0.59
C ILE A 77 10.62 0.66 -0.86
N ARG A 78 10.84 1.76 -0.13
CA ARG A 78 10.12 3.02 -0.35
C ARG A 78 10.28 3.47 -1.81
N CYS A 79 9.19 3.87 -2.45
CA CYS A 79 9.21 4.39 -3.80
C CYS A 79 8.30 5.61 -3.95
N GLU A 80 8.42 6.27 -5.10
CA GLU A 80 7.45 7.26 -5.53
C GLU A 80 6.11 6.59 -5.90
N ARG A 81 5.06 7.41 -6.00
CA ARG A 81 3.76 6.96 -6.48
C ARG A 81 3.89 6.44 -7.93
N PRO A 82 3.49 5.20 -8.22
CA PRO A 82 3.51 4.66 -9.58
C PRO A 82 2.60 5.45 -10.54
N GLU A 83 2.98 5.57 -11.81
CA GLU A 83 2.14 6.25 -12.83
C GLU A 83 0.78 5.57 -13.02
N SER A 84 0.75 4.24 -12.89
CA SER A 84 -0.47 3.41 -12.91
C SER A 84 -1.47 3.79 -11.81
N ALA A 85 -1.02 4.46 -10.75
CA ALA A 85 -1.87 4.97 -9.68
C ALA A 85 -2.58 6.28 -10.06
N GLY A 86 -2.26 6.93 -11.19
CA GLY A 86 -2.64 8.32 -11.48
C GLY A 86 -4.13 8.62 -11.37
N ASN A 87 -5.00 7.67 -11.75
CA ASN A 87 -6.46 7.83 -11.72
C ASN A 87 -7.14 7.16 -10.52
N TYR A 88 -6.36 6.63 -9.57
CA TYR A 88 -6.89 5.92 -8.41
C TYR A 88 -6.73 6.74 -7.13
N CYS A 89 -7.69 6.60 -6.23
CA CYS A 89 -7.58 7.07 -4.85
C CYS A 89 -8.26 6.05 -3.94
N GLN A 90 -7.89 6.04 -2.65
CA GLN A 90 -8.51 5.18 -1.64
C GLN A 90 -8.41 3.70 -2.00
N PHE A 91 -7.19 3.22 -2.21
CA PHE A 91 -6.94 1.81 -2.51
C PHE A 91 -7.45 0.86 -1.42
N SER A 92 -7.46 1.31 -0.16
CA SER A 92 -7.99 0.53 0.96
C SER A 92 -9.51 0.47 1.05
N LEU A 93 -10.23 1.35 0.35
CA LEU A 93 -11.70 1.42 0.37
C LEU A 93 -12.24 1.17 -1.04
N GLY A 94 -12.33 -0.11 -1.40
CA GLY A 94 -13.10 -0.60 -2.54
C GLY A 94 -12.56 -1.89 -3.09
#